data_AF-Q8HY60-F1
#
_entry.id   AF-Q8HY60-F1
#
_cell.length_a   1.000
_cell.length_b   1.000
_cell.length_c   1.000
_cell.angle_alpha   90.00
_cell.angle_beta   90.00
_cell.angle_gamma   90.00
#
_symmetry.space_group_name_H-M   'P 1'
#
loop_
_entity.id
_entity.type
_entity.pdbx_description
1 polymer ?
#
loop_
_entity_poly.entity_id
_entity_poly.type
_entity_poly.pdbx_seq_one_letter_code
_entity_poly.pdbx_strand_id
1 'polypeptide(L)' 'GTSNKLTQLGTFEDHFLSLQRMFNNCEVVLGNLEITYMQNSYNLSFLKTIQEVAGYVLIALN' A
#
# COMPACT_ATOMS: atom_id res chain seq x y z
N GLY A 1 2.73 6.52 -5.09
CA GLY A 1 2.56 5.17 -5.64
C GLY A 1 3.87 4.41 -5.56
N THR A 2 3.84 3.09 -5.67
CA THR A 2 5.01 2.21 -5.53
C THR A 2 5.32 1.48 -6.85
N SER A 3 6.48 0.81 -6.90
CA SER A 3 6.89 -0.05 -8.04
C SER A 3 7.69 -1.25 -7.56
N ASN A 4 7.33 -1.77 -6.39
CA ASN A 4 8.02 -2.87 -5.71
C ASN A 4 7.50 -4.24 -6.18
N LYS A 5 6.34 -4.29 -6.87
CA LYS A 5 5.71 -5.53 -7.34
C LYS A 5 5.50 -6.51 -6.18
N LEU A 6 6.25 -7.61 -6.14
CA LEU A 6 6.20 -8.63 -5.09
C LEU A 6 7.43 -8.59 -4.18
N THR A 7 8.16 -7.48 -4.15
CA THR A 7 9.30 -7.32 -3.23
C THR A 7 8.82 -6.76 -1.89
N GLN A 8 9.01 -7.53 -0.82
CA GLN A 8 8.81 -7.07 0.55
C GLN A 8 9.94 -6.10 0.96
N LEU A 9 9.58 -4.99 1.58
CA LEU A 9 10.55 -4.00 2.10
C LEU A 9 10.79 -4.25 3.58
N GLY A 10 11.91 -4.87 3.93
CA GLY A 10 12.26 -5.16 5.32
C GLY A 10 11.33 -6.20 5.96
N THR A 11 11.02 -6.00 7.24
CA THR A 11 10.05 -6.84 7.96
C THR A 11 8.61 -6.56 7.52
N PHE A 12 7.64 -7.38 7.95
CA PHE A 12 6.22 -7.09 7.73
C PHE A 12 5.80 -5.73 8.30
N GLU A 13 6.37 -5.36 9.46
CA GLU A 13 6.10 -4.08 10.11
C GLU A 13 6.70 -2.91 9.31
N ASP A 14 7.94 -3.03 8.85
CA ASP A 14 8.57 -2.00 8.01
C ASP A 14 7.80 -1.79 6.70
N HIS A 15 7.32 -2.88 6.10
CA HIS A 15 6.52 -2.85 4.88
C HIS A 15 5.18 -2.15 5.10
N PHE A 16 4.46 -2.51 6.17
CA PHE A 16 3.22 -1.85 6.58
C PHE A 16 3.42 -0.36 6.87
N LEU A 17 4.43 0.00 7.67
CA LEU A 17 4.73 1.40 8.00
C LEU A 17 5.10 2.21 6.76
N SER A 18 5.77 1.59 5.78
CA SER A 18 6.07 2.23 4.50
C SER A 18 4.79 2.49 3.69
N LEU A 19 3.90 1.50 3.61
CA LEU A 19 2.60 1.63 2.95
C LEU A 19 1.76 2.74 3.61
N GLN A 20 1.63 2.70 4.93
CA GLN A 20 0.88 3.69 5.70
C GLN A 20 1.46 5.09 5.51
N ARG A 21 2.78 5.27 5.62
CA ARG A 21 3.42 6.57 5.43
C ARG A 21 3.19 7.14 4.03
N MET A 22 3.19 6.29 2.99
CA MET A 22 3.00 6.74 1.61
C MET A 22 1.56 7.14 1.29
N PHE A 23 0.58 6.47 1.89
CA PHE A 23 -0.83 6.61 1.48
C PHE A 23 -1.75 7.24 2.54
N ASN A 24 -1.22 7.60 3.72
CA ASN A 24 -2.01 8.30 4.72
C ASN A 24 -2.51 9.65 4.20
N ASN A 25 -3.81 9.90 4.28
CA ASN A 25 -4.50 11.08 3.74
C ASN A 25 -4.25 11.32 2.23
N CYS A 26 -4.03 10.26 1.46
CA CYS A 26 -3.84 10.34 0.01
C CYS A 26 -5.18 10.15 -0.71
N GLU A 27 -5.57 11.11 -1.55
CA GLU A 27 -6.78 11.01 -2.38
C GLU A 27 -6.51 10.48 -3.79
N VAL A 28 -5.35 10.82 -4.36
CA VAL A 28 -4.98 10.44 -5.73
C VAL A 28 -3.58 9.83 -5.76
N VAL A 29 -3.47 8.61 -6.27
CA VAL A 29 -2.19 7.91 -6.45
C VAL A 29 -1.69 8.09 -7.89
N LEU A 30 -0.69 8.94 -8.10
CA LEU A 30 -0.08 9.18 -9.43
C LEU A 30 0.73 7.99 -10.01
N GLY A 31 0.77 6.86 -9.31
CA GLY A 31 1.48 5.65 -9.73
C GLY A 31 0.65 4.42 -9.40
N ASN A 32 1.31 3.36 -8.92
CA ASN A 32 0.61 2.13 -8.55
C ASN A 32 0.25 2.12 -7.06
N LEU A 33 -0.86 1.47 -6.71
CA LEU A 33 -1.21 1.10 -5.35
C LEU A 33 -0.92 -0.39 -5.17
N GLU A 34 0.12 -0.74 -4.42
CA GLU A 34 0.53 -2.12 -4.17
C GLU A 34 0.28 -2.48 -2.70
N ILE A 35 -0.71 -3.33 -2.45
CA ILE A 35 -1.10 -3.84 -1.12
C ILE A 35 -0.66 -5.29 -1.05
N THR A 36 0.56 -5.50 -0.55
CA THR A 36 1.20 -6.82 -0.46
C THR A 36 1.69 -7.10 0.95
N TYR A 37 1.80 -8.37 1.34
CA TYR A 37 2.39 -8.79 2.63
C TYR A 37 1.69 -8.18 3.86
N MET A 38 0.39 -7.89 3.78
CA MET A 38 -0.38 -7.35 4.90
C MET A 38 -0.79 -8.45 5.87
N GLN A 39 -0.54 -8.26 7.18
CA GLN A 39 -0.98 -9.19 8.21
C GLN A 39 -2.44 -8.92 8.62
N ASN A 40 -3.17 -9.96 9.03
CA ASN A 40 -4.58 -9.88 9.45
C ASN A 40 -4.85 -8.84 10.56
N SER A 41 -3.85 -8.50 11.39
CA SER A 41 -3.97 -7.54 12.48
C SER A 41 -3.76 -6.07 12.05
N TYR A 42 -3.33 -5.82 10.82
CA TYR A 42 -3.01 -4.48 10.35
C TYR A 42 -4.24 -3.69 9.92
N ASN A 43 -4.33 -2.43 10.38
CA ASN A 43 -5.43 -1.55 10.04
C ASN A 43 -5.13 -0.74 8.77
N LEU A 44 -5.83 -1.07 7.69
CA LEU A 44 -5.70 -0.41 6.39
C LEU A 44 -6.68 0.76 6.18
N SER A 45 -7.31 1.29 7.24
CA SER A 45 -8.32 2.35 7.11
C SER A 45 -7.81 3.64 6.47
N PHE A 46 -6.50 3.88 6.47
CA PHE A 46 -5.90 5.03 5.77
C PHE A 46 -6.13 4.99 4.25
N LEU A 47 -6.31 3.80 3.67
CA LEU A 47 -6.59 3.62 2.24
C LEU A 47 -8.00 4.09 1.84
N LYS A 48 -8.93 4.27 2.80
CA LYS A 48 -10.31 4.72 2.52
C LYS A 48 -10.39 6.12 1.89
N THR A 49 -9.32 6.90 2.01
CA THR A 49 -9.24 8.25 1.44
C THR A 49 -8.90 8.25 -0.04
N ILE A 50 -8.33 7.15 -0.57
CA ILE A 50 -7.94 7.03 -1.97
C ILE A 50 -9.19 6.92 -2.84
N GLN A 51 -9.30 7.83 -3.81
CA GLN A 51 -10.38 7.91 -4.78
C GLN A 51 -9.92 7.45 -6.16
N GLU A 52 -8.67 7.73 -6.53
CA GLU A 52 -8.15 7.46 -7.87
C GLU A 52 -6.73 6.90 -7.85
N VAL A 53 -6.43 5.99 -8.78
CA VAL A 53 -5.10 5.42 -9.01
C VAL A 53 -4.80 5.49 -10.50
N ALA A 54 -3.74 6.21 -10.87
CA ALA A 54 -3.38 6.42 -12.28
C ALA A 54 -2.71 5.19 -12.92
N GLY A 55 -2.00 4.40 -12.11
CA GLY A 55 -1.37 3.15 -12.54
C GLY A 55 -2.28 1.95 -12.31
N TYR A 56 -1.71 0.84 -11.84
CA TYR A 56 -2.47 -0.35 -11.46
C TYR A 56 -2.67 -0.45 -9.95
N VAL A 57 -3.63 -1.31 -9.56
CA VAL A 57 -3.81 -1.77 -8.19
C VAL A 57 -3.38 -3.24 -8.11
N LEU A 58 -2.42 -3.55 -7.24
CA LEU A 58 -1.95 -4.91 -6.99
C LEU A 58 -2.32 -5.32 -5.56
N ILE A 59 -3.01 -6.44 -5.42
CA ILE A 59 -3.37 -7.04 -4.14
C ILE A 59 -2.92 -8.49 -4.18
N ALA A 60 -1.91 -8.86 -3.39
CA ALA A 60 -1.33 -10.19 -3.39
C ALA A 60 -0.62 -10.52 -2.08
N LEU A 61 -0.52 -11.80 -1.72
CA LEU A 61 0.28 -12.28 -0.58
C LEU A 61 -0.11 -11.64 0.78
N ASN A 62 -1.41 -11.43 1.01
CA ASN A 62 -1.99 -10.92 2.25
C ASN A 62 -2.63 -12.04 3.06
#